data_AF-A0A811TD02-F1
#
_entry.id   AF-A0A811TD02-F1
#
_cell.length_a   1.000
_cell.length_b   1.000
_cell.length_c   1.000
_cell.angle_alpha   90.00
_cell.angle_beta   90.00
_cell.angle_gamma   90.00
#
_symmetry.space_group_name_H-M   'P 1'
#
loop_
_entity.id
_entity.type
_entity.pdbx_description
1 polymer ?
#
loop_
_entity_poly.entity_id
_entity_poly.type
_entity_poly.pdbx_seq_one_letter_code
_entity_poly.pdbx_strand_id
1 'polypeptide(L)' 'MRCDKNEPKLKYPKNAAISKLNNILKDSNLLDISDWRKIQYLGDIRNKCNHDKKVEPKKEEVADLILKVKEMIHCYK' A
#
# COMPACT_ATOMS: atom_id res chain seq x y z
N MET A 1 10.19 2.51 -1.77
CA MET A 1 9.63 3.67 -1.02
C MET A 1 10.80 4.31 -0.28
N ARG A 2 10.92 5.65 -0.33
CA ARG A 2 12.16 6.44 -0.07
C ARG A 2 13.08 5.86 1.02
N CYS A 3 14.37 5.73 0.70
CA CYS A 3 15.44 5.21 1.57
C CYS A 3 16.10 6.28 2.44
N ASP A 4 15.52 7.48 2.55
CA ASP A 4 16.17 8.61 3.20
C ASP A 4 15.98 8.55 4.71
N LYS A 5 17.10 8.41 5.45
CA LYS A 5 17.18 8.31 6.92
C LYS A 5 16.71 9.56 7.69
N ASN A 6 16.15 10.56 7.01
CA ASN A 6 15.57 11.77 7.60
C ASN A 6 14.04 11.74 7.49
N GLU A 7 13.43 10.64 7.95
CA GLU A 7 11.97 10.52 7.93
C GLU A 7 11.34 11.40 9.03
N PRO A 8 10.30 12.19 8.70
CA PRO A 8 9.56 12.94 9.71
C PRO A 8 8.85 11.97 10.66
N LYS A 9 8.81 12.29 11.96
CA LYS A 9 8.09 11.48 12.97
C LYS A 9 6.59 11.51 12.68
N LEU A 10 6.07 10.45 12.07
CA LEU A 10 4.64 10.29 11.83
C LEU A 10 3.92 9.83 13.11
N LYS A 11 2.81 10.51 13.44
CA LYS A 11 1.87 10.03 14.45
C LYS A 11 0.77 9.22 13.76
N TYR A 12 0.61 7.97 14.15
CA TYR A 12 -0.47 7.11 13.66
C TYR A 12 -1.05 6.25 14.80
N PRO A 13 -2.35 5.90 14.75
CA PRO A 13 -2.93 4.96 15.70
C PRO A 13 -2.30 3.56 15.56
N LYS A 14 -2.02 2.89 16.68
CA LYS A 14 -1.46 1.52 16.67
C LYS A 14 -2.35 0.51 15.92
N ASN A 15 -3.67 0.73 15.91
CA ASN A 15 -4.66 -0.13 15.26
C ASN A 15 -5.16 0.45 13.92
N ALA A 16 -4.37 1.34 13.31
CA ALA A 16 -4.76 1.95 12.04
C ALA A 16 -4.84 0.90 10.93
N ALA A 17 -5.95 0.90 10.19
CA ALA A 17 -6.06 0.12 8.96
C ALA A 17 -5.08 0.63 7.90
N ILE A 18 -4.70 -0.25 6.97
CA ILE A 18 -3.77 0.06 5.86
C ILE A 18 -4.20 1.33 5.11
N SER A 19 -5.50 1.52 4.86
CA SER A 19 -6.03 2.72 4.19
C SER A 19 -5.74 4.00 4.96
N LYS A 20 -5.83 3.97 6.30
CA LYS A 20 -5.53 5.13 7.15
C LYS A 20 -4.04 5.46 7.11
N LEU A 21 -3.17 4.44 7.16
CA LEU A 21 -1.72 4.63 7.04
C LEU A 21 -1.34 5.21 5.67
N ASN A 22 -1.92 4.69 4.58
CA ASN A 22 -1.68 5.20 3.23
C ASN A 22 -2.06 6.69 3.09
N ASN A 23 -3.20 7.08 3.66
CA ASN A 23 -3.60 8.49 3.67
C ASN A 23 -2.65 9.37 4.48
N ILE A 24 -2.22 8.92 5.66
CA ILE A 24 -1.25 9.66 6.49
C ILE A 24 0.05 9.92 5.72
N LEU A 25 0.55 8.92 4.99
CA LEU A 25 1.77 9.04 4.19
C LEU A 25 1.61 10.07 3.05
N LYS A 26 0.49 10.03 2.33
CA LYS A 26 0.17 11.01 1.29
C LYS A 26 -0.04 12.42 1.86
N ASP A 27 -0.76 12.55 2.97
CA ASP A 27 -1.02 13.84 3.62
C ASP A 27 0.25 14.44 4.26
N SER A 28 1.24 13.61 4.55
CA SER A 28 2.58 14.04 4.99
C SER A 28 3.54 14.32 3.83
N ASN A 29 3.06 14.33 2.58
CA ASN A 29 3.85 14.50 1.35
C ASN A 29 5.00 13.47 1.19
N LEU A 30 4.89 12.30 1.83
CA LEU A 30 5.86 11.21 1.69
C LEU A 30 5.56 10.33 0.47
N LEU A 31 4.30 10.29 0.05
CA LEU A 31 3.84 9.70 -1.19
C LEU A 31 3.26 10.78 -2.09
N ASP A 32 3.56 10.69 -3.38
CA ASP A 32 2.81 11.44 -4.37
C ASP A 32 1.44 10.79 -4.64
N ILE A 33 0.64 11.44 -5.50
CA ILE A 33 -0.70 10.96 -5.83
C ILE A 33 -0.65 9.60 -6.54
N SER A 34 0.37 9.35 -7.37
CA SER A 34 0.51 8.12 -8.15
C SER A 34 0.80 6.93 -7.24
N ASP A 35 1.78 7.05 -6.34
CA ASP A 35 2.14 6.01 -5.38
C ASP A 35 1.01 5.75 -4.39
N TRP A 36 0.36 6.82 -3.90
CA TRP A 36 -0.80 6.69 -3.03
C TRP A 36 -1.93 5.89 -3.68
N ARG A 37 -2.27 6.22 -4.95
CA ARG A 37 -3.29 5.50 -5.73
C ARG A 37 -2.88 4.06 -6.02
N LYS A 38 -1.61 3.81 -6.32
CA LYS A 38 -1.08 2.46 -6.52
C LYS A 38 -1.25 1.60 -5.27
N ILE A 39 -0.91 2.12 -4.09
CA ILE A 39 -1.10 1.41 -2.82
C ILE A 39 -2.58 1.18 -2.52
N GLN A 40 -3.46 2.15 -2.80
CA GLN A 40 -4.91 1.95 -2.65
C GLN A 40 -5.41 0.78 -3.51
N TYR A 41 -5.05 0.77 -4.80
CA TYR A 41 -5.44 -0.27 -5.74
C TYR A 41 -4.98 -1.67 -5.30
N LEU A 42 -3.71 -1.78 -4.87
CA LEU A 42 -3.17 -3.04 -4.35
C LEU A 42 -3.88 -3.48 -3.06
N GLY A 43 -4.25 -2.53 -2.20
CA GLY A 43 -5.06 -2.79 -1.01
C GLY A 43 -6.46 -3.32 -1.35
N ASP A 44 -7.09 -2.82 -2.42
CA ASP A 44 -8.37 -3.31 -2.89
C ASP A 44 -8.29 -4.74 -3.42
N ILE A 45 -7.24 -5.09 -4.16
CA ILE A 45 -6.99 -6.47 -4.59
C ILE A 45 -6.82 -7.37 -3.37
N ARG A 46 -5.96 -6.99 -2.39
CA ARG A 46 -5.81 -7.75 -1.14
C ARG A 46 -7.13 -7.94 -0.41
N ASN A 47 -7.98 -6.91 -0.40
CA ASN A 47 -9.28 -6.97 0.25
C ASN A 47 -10.25 -7.91 -0.46
N LYS A 48 -10.15 -8.07 -1.79
CA LYS A 48 -10.86 -9.12 -2.53
C LYS A 48 -10.37 -10.51 -2.15
N CYS A 49 -9.07 -10.69 -1.90
CA CYS A 49 -8.52 -12.00 -1.50
C CYS A 49 -8.96 -12.48 -0.10
N ASN A 50 -9.25 -11.56 0.83
CA ASN A 50 -9.41 -11.89 2.26
C ASN A 50 -10.84 -11.72 2.78
N HIS A 51 -11.65 -10.90 2.13
CA HIS A 51 -13.05 -10.72 2.53
C HIS A 51 -13.92 -11.59 1.65
N ASP A 52 -14.87 -12.27 2.27
CA ASP A 52 -15.91 -13.07 1.62
C ASP A 52 -16.89 -12.13 0.89
N LYS A 53 -16.39 -11.50 -0.16
CA LYS A 53 -17.13 -10.69 -1.11
C LYS A 53 -17.51 -11.63 -2.24
N LYS A 54 -18.71 -11.44 -2.82
CA LYS A 54 -19.19 -12.22 -3.98
C LYS A 54 -18.30 -12.16 -5.23
N VAL A 55 -17.15 -11.49 -5.17
CA VAL A 55 -16.22 -11.25 -6.28
C VAL A 55 -14.83 -11.65 -5.84
N GLU A 56 -14.42 -12.83 -6.27
CA GLU A 56 -13.04 -13.32 -6.15
C GLU A 56 -12.09 -12.50 -7.03
N PRO A 57 -10.83 -12.31 -6.61
CA PRO A 57 -9.82 -11.67 -7.45
C PRO A 57 -9.47 -12.57 -8.64
N LYS A 58 -9.12 -11.94 -9.77
CA LYS A 58 -8.56 -12.69 -10.91
C LYS A 58 -7.12 -13.10 -10.63
N LYS A 59 -6.66 -14.21 -11.23
CA LYS A 59 -5.28 -14.69 -11.07
C LYS A 59 -4.25 -13.63 -11.48
N GLU A 60 -4.56 -12.86 -12.52
CA GLU A 60 -3.71 -11.79 -13.02
C GLU A 60 -3.63 -10.62 -12.03
N GLU A 61 -4.74 -10.28 -11.35
CA GLU A 61 -4.75 -9.25 -10.30
C GLU A 61 -3.89 -9.67 -9.10
N VAL A 62 -3.95 -10.94 -8.70
CA VAL A 62 -3.12 -11.47 -7.61
C VAL A 62 -1.64 -11.51 -7.99
N ALA A 63 -1.31 -11.92 -9.22
CA ALA A 63 0.06 -11.89 -9.72
C ALA A 63 0.63 -10.46 -9.77
N ASP A 64 -0.18 -9.51 -10.26
CA ASP A 64 0.16 -8.09 -10.30
C ASP A 64 0.38 -7.51 -8.89
N LEU A 65 -0.46 -7.91 -7.92
CA LEU A 65 -0.29 -7.55 -6.51
C LEU A 65 1.07 -7.99 -5.97
N ILE A 66 1.43 -9.26 -6.16
CA ILE A 66 2.69 -9.82 -5.66
C ILE A 66 3.89 -9.14 -6.30
N LEU A 67 3.88 -8.96 -7.62
CA LEU A 67 4.98 -8.37 -8.37
C LEU A 67 5.21 -6.91 -7.96
N LYS A 68 4.15 -6.09 -7.97
CA LYS A 68 4.25 -4.66 -7.65
C LYS A 68 4.64 -4.42 -6.20
N VAL A 69 4.13 -5.21 -5.26
CA VAL A 69 4.54 -5.10 -3.85
C VAL A 69 6.03 -5.45 -3.71
N LYS A 70 6.51 -6.49 -4.40
CA LYS A 70 7.94 -6.85 -4.41
C LYS A 70 8.80 -5.70 -4.92
N GLU A 71 8.43 -5.07 -6.03
CA GLU A 71 9.13 -3.89 -6.56
C GLU A 71 9.16 -2.73 -5.56
N MET A 72 8.03 -2.48 -4.87
CA MET A 72 7.94 -1.39 -3.89
C MET A 72 8.81 -1.61 -2.64
N ILE A 73 8.99 -2.87 -2.24
CA ILE A 73 9.80 -3.29 -1.08
C ILE A 73 11.29 -3.44 -1.44
N HIS A 74 11.66 -3.72 -2.70
CA HIS A 74 13.04 -4.03 -3.10
C HIS A 74 14.06 -2.88 -2.96
N CYS A 75 13.64 -1.72 -2.45
CA CYS A 75 14.54 -0.72 -1.87
C CYS A 75 15.23 -1.18 -0.55
N TYR A 76 14.97 -2.40 -0.07
CA TYR A 76 15.59 -3.01 1.11
C TYR A 76 16.90 -3.77 0.73
N LYS A 77 17.95 -3.02 0.36
CA LYS A 77 19.34 -3.48 0.35
C LYS A 77 20.24 -2.36 0.90
#